data_AF-A0AAJ5W3E5-F1
#
_entry.id   AF-A0AAJ5W3E5-F1
#
_cell.length_a   1.000
_cell.length_b   1.000
_cell.length_c   1.000
_cell.angle_alpha   90.00
_cell.angle_beta   90.00
_cell.angle_gamma   90.00
#
_symmetry.space_group_name_H-M   'P 1'
#
loop_
_entity.id
_entity.type
_entity.pdbx_description
1 polymer ?
#
loop_
_entity_poly.entity_id
_entity_poly.type
_entity_poly.pdbx_seq_one_letter_code
_entity_poly.pdbx_strand_id
1 'polypeptide(L)'
;MTGGLQPFLSDRVVALCAPTQAWSGDDGDMGAASIDGIYHGDTRFVRGLEVSYVDANGDAVRPEWVRATAPTAGEVRFDALLRGVDDRWPDPKVRLERVRRVTDGEVTEILTVLTHLDEPLSLRLSVAIVPDASLLQDVKAGTVSAVDREIDADATTVTVRAGEAGVTFHAEHAEHAEITLDDGVRLDWTLDIPARGRAEASWTTRITDPSLVVRGVRSPVPWSLPAPGAGGDPRVDRWLRQALGDLGALRLTLPDQPDDVFYAAGAPWFFTLFGRDSLWAARLMLPVDASIAASTLRVLARLQGTTTTPSTAEQPGKIMHELRSGTLAMPGEGIVLPPLYYGTVDATPLWVCLLADLARAGHPADEIEELLPAMERALAWVTASAGDDGFLDYVDETGHGLSNQGWKDSGDSIQWRDGRLADGPIALSEVQGYAHEAALGGADLLDRFGRPGGDDLRAWAAALKRRFRERFWVETEEGRYPAIALDRDGRAVDTLTTNAGHLLGTGILEPDEEAAVSALLAGETVSSGFGLRTLSTDAAGFWPLSYHGGSVWTHDSAIVARGMALAGRHDDARTVVSGLLAAAEAFDYRLPELHAGDAASEVAAPAPYPAACRPQAWSAAAAVTAWDILRG
;
A
#
# COMPACT_ATOMS: atom_id res chain seq x y z
N MET A 1 -13.14 -20.75 0.05
CA MET A 1 -14.20 -19.76 -0.27
C MET A 1 -14.81 -19.26 1.03
N THR A 2 -14.69 -17.97 1.31
CA THR A 2 -15.35 -17.29 2.41
C THR A 2 -16.75 -16.89 1.93
N GLY A 3 -17.83 -17.29 2.60
CA GLY A 3 -19.19 -17.00 2.14
C GLY A 3 -19.56 -15.51 2.23
N GLY A 4 -18.99 -14.66 1.36
CA GLY A 4 -19.18 -13.20 1.39
C GLY A 4 -18.34 -12.48 2.46
N LEU A 5 -17.19 -13.02 2.86
CA LEU A 5 -16.25 -12.34 3.77
C LEU A 5 -14.95 -12.03 3.04
N GLN A 6 -14.34 -10.88 3.38
CA GLN A 6 -13.04 -10.50 2.85
C GLN A 6 -11.97 -11.54 3.25
N PRO A 7 -11.10 -11.97 2.32
CA PRO A 7 -10.05 -12.93 2.61
C PRO A 7 -9.00 -12.35 3.56
N PHE A 8 -8.41 -13.22 4.36
CA PHE A 8 -7.26 -12.88 5.19
C PHE A 8 -5.97 -13.01 4.38
N LEU A 9 -5.00 -12.13 4.68
CA LEU A 9 -3.72 -12.01 3.98
C LEU A 9 -2.52 -12.36 4.86
N SER A 10 -2.71 -12.43 6.18
CA SER A 10 -1.62 -12.43 7.16
C SER A 10 -0.65 -13.60 7.05
N ASP A 11 -1.13 -14.74 6.55
CA ASP A 11 -0.38 -15.99 6.39
C ASP A 11 -0.04 -16.30 4.92
N ARG A 12 -0.27 -15.33 4.01
CA ARG A 12 -0.02 -15.48 2.59
C ARG A 12 1.35 -14.94 2.20
N VAL A 13 1.95 -15.58 1.21
CA VAL A 13 3.22 -15.17 0.60
C VAL A 13 2.94 -14.46 -0.72
N VAL A 14 3.64 -13.35 -0.95
CA VAL A 14 3.50 -12.55 -2.17
C VAL A 14 4.86 -12.33 -2.85
N ALA A 15 4.87 -12.59 -4.17
CA ALA A 15 5.84 -12.07 -5.11
C ALA A 15 5.14 -11.05 -6.01
N LEU A 16 5.74 -9.88 -6.24
CA LEU A 16 5.11 -8.82 -7.03
C LEU A 16 6.12 -7.94 -7.77
N CYS A 17 5.66 -7.38 -8.88
CA CYS A 17 6.26 -6.28 -9.60
C CYS A 17 5.11 -5.59 -10.34
N ALA A 18 4.74 -4.40 -9.88
CA ALA A 18 3.51 -3.74 -10.29
C ALA A 18 3.42 -3.60 -11.82
N PRO A 19 2.24 -3.84 -12.41
CA PRO A 19 0.95 -4.16 -11.78
C PRO A 19 0.67 -5.66 -11.62
N THR A 20 1.70 -6.53 -11.67
CA THR A 20 1.54 -7.99 -11.49
C THR A 20 1.86 -8.43 -10.05
N GLN A 21 1.05 -9.36 -9.53
CA GLN A 21 1.24 -9.93 -8.19
C GLN A 21 0.81 -11.41 -8.17
N ALA A 22 1.51 -12.21 -7.37
CA ALA A 22 1.24 -13.64 -7.21
C ALA A 22 1.19 -14.01 -5.72
N TRP A 23 0.01 -14.44 -5.26
CA TRP A 23 -0.30 -14.79 -3.89
C TRP A 23 -0.46 -16.31 -3.73
N SER A 24 0.14 -16.88 -2.70
CA SER A 24 0.07 -18.32 -2.40
C SER A 24 0.21 -18.60 -0.90
N GLY A 25 0.06 -19.87 -0.52
CA GLY A 25 0.55 -20.37 0.76
C GLY A 25 2.09 -20.30 0.86
N ASP A 26 2.60 -20.66 2.04
CA ASP A 26 4.02 -20.87 2.30
C ASP A 26 4.58 -22.15 1.66
N ASP A 27 3.70 -23.00 1.14
CA ASP A 27 3.97 -24.10 0.22
C ASP A 27 4.12 -23.64 -1.25
N GLY A 28 3.81 -22.38 -1.56
CA GLY A 28 3.82 -21.84 -2.91
C GLY A 28 2.62 -22.25 -3.76
N ASP A 29 1.76 -23.13 -3.28
CA ASP A 29 0.55 -23.54 -3.98
C ASP A 29 -0.56 -22.49 -3.80
N MET A 30 -1.47 -22.45 -4.78
CA MET A 30 -2.56 -21.49 -4.84
C MET A 30 -3.91 -22.22 -4.81
N GLY A 31 -4.87 -21.67 -4.07
CA GLY A 31 -6.27 -22.07 -4.09
C GLY A 31 -6.82 -22.46 -2.72
N ALA A 32 -5.99 -22.49 -1.68
CA ALA A 32 -6.41 -22.76 -0.31
C ALA A 32 -7.13 -21.55 0.29
N ALA A 33 -6.61 -20.34 0.03
CA ALA A 33 -7.25 -19.08 0.41
C ALA A 33 -7.92 -18.40 -0.80
N SER A 34 -8.96 -17.61 -0.56
CA SER A 34 -9.69 -16.93 -1.65
C SER A 34 -8.86 -15.87 -2.38
N ILE A 35 -7.81 -15.33 -1.75
CA ILE A 35 -6.87 -14.37 -2.36
C ILE A 35 -5.78 -15.06 -3.18
N ASP A 36 -5.58 -16.37 -3.04
CA ASP A 36 -4.52 -17.04 -3.79
C ASP A 36 -4.73 -16.86 -5.29
N GLY A 37 -3.63 -16.67 -6.02
CA GLY A 37 -3.67 -16.50 -7.45
C GLY A 37 -2.63 -15.56 -8.04
N ILE A 38 -2.65 -15.48 -9.37
CA ILE A 38 -1.88 -14.51 -10.15
C ILE A 38 -2.81 -13.43 -10.66
N TYR A 39 -2.48 -12.18 -10.36
CA TYR A 39 -3.23 -11.00 -10.74
C TYR A 39 -2.39 -10.07 -11.60
N HIS A 40 -3.05 -9.32 -12.46
CA HIS A 40 -2.47 -8.22 -13.22
C HIS A 40 -3.49 -7.09 -13.29
N GLY A 41 -3.16 -5.93 -12.73
CA GLY A 41 -4.14 -4.89 -12.44
C GLY A 41 -5.22 -5.40 -11.48
N ASP A 42 -6.48 -5.10 -11.79
CA ASP A 42 -7.65 -5.46 -10.96
C ASP A 42 -8.29 -6.81 -11.35
N THR A 43 -7.57 -7.69 -12.06
CA THR A 43 -8.09 -8.99 -12.53
C THR A 43 -7.20 -10.15 -12.08
N ARG A 44 -7.81 -11.24 -11.58
CA ARG A 44 -7.13 -12.52 -11.32
C ARG A 44 -7.18 -13.42 -12.55
N PHE A 45 -6.02 -13.87 -13.01
CA PHE A 45 -5.86 -14.73 -14.19
C PHE A 45 -5.59 -16.20 -13.85
N VAL A 46 -5.11 -16.49 -12.65
CA VAL A 46 -4.93 -17.85 -12.12
C VAL A 46 -5.48 -17.87 -10.71
N ARG A 47 -6.39 -18.79 -10.40
CA ARG A 47 -6.91 -18.97 -9.03
C ARG A 47 -6.33 -20.16 -8.28
N GLY A 48 -5.72 -21.08 -9.00
CA GLY A 48 -5.24 -22.34 -8.46
C GLY A 48 -3.97 -22.79 -9.14
N LEU A 49 -3.04 -23.32 -8.37
CA LEU A 49 -1.74 -23.79 -8.83
C LEU A 49 -1.25 -24.83 -7.82
N GLU A 50 -1.05 -26.07 -8.27
CA GLU A 50 -0.62 -27.17 -7.41
C GLU A 50 0.51 -27.96 -8.07
N VAL A 51 1.57 -28.23 -7.29
CA VAL A 51 2.70 -29.06 -7.71
C VAL A 51 2.58 -30.46 -7.12
N SER A 52 2.77 -31.49 -7.93
CA SER A 52 2.81 -32.90 -7.50
C SER A 52 3.90 -33.69 -8.24
N TYR A 53 4.29 -34.84 -7.70
CA TYR A 53 5.20 -35.78 -8.35
C TYR A 53 4.71 -37.22 -8.15
N VAL A 54 5.29 -38.16 -8.90
CA VAL A 54 5.00 -39.58 -8.75
C VAL A 54 6.05 -40.23 -7.84
N ASP A 55 5.61 -40.88 -6.76
CA ASP A 55 6.48 -41.59 -5.83
C ASP A 55 6.93 -42.96 -6.36
N ALA A 56 7.73 -43.71 -5.60
CA ALA A 56 8.19 -45.04 -6.00
C ALA A 56 7.08 -46.11 -6.09
N ASN A 57 5.90 -45.87 -5.52
CA ASN A 57 4.73 -46.75 -5.62
C ASN A 57 3.88 -46.44 -6.86
N GLY A 58 4.15 -45.34 -7.55
CA GLY A 58 3.38 -44.87 -8.70
C GLY A 58 2.22 -43.95 -8.32
N ASP A 59 2.16 -43.50 -7.06
CA ASP A 59 1.11 -42.61 -6.56
C ASP A 59 1.49 -41.14 -6.77
N ALA A 60 0.50 -40.32 -7.14
CA ALA A 60 0.68 -38.87 -7.22
C ALA A 60 0.64 -38.26 -5.82
N VAL A 61 1.72 -37.60 -5.43
CA VAL A 61 1.93 -37.04 -4.09
C VAL A 61 2.38 -35.57 -4.16
N ARG A 62 2.12 -34.81 -3.10
CA ARG A 62 2.56 -33.41 -2.98
C ARG A 62 3.95 -33.33 -2.32
N PRO A 63 4.78 -32.35 -2.69
CA PRO A 63 6.02 -32.06 -1.96
C PRO A 63 5.76 -31.74 -0.49
N GLU A 64 6.67 -32.15 0.40
CA GLU A 64 6.64 -31.76 1.81
C GLU A 64 7.44 -30.47 1.99
N TRP A 65 6.75 -29.34 2.05
CA TRP A 65 7.37 -28.01 2.10
C TRP A 65 7.99 -27.71 3.46
N VAL A 66 9.19 -27.14 3.43
CA VAL A 66 10.02 -26.89 4.62
C VAL A 66 10.15 -25.40 4.90
N ARG A 67 10.23 -24.57 3.85
CA ARG A 67 10.55 -23.15 3.99
C ARG A 67 10.10 -22.34 2.79
N ALA A 68 9.56 -21.14 3.07
CA ALA A 68 9.46 -20.05 2.11
C ALA A 68 10.43 -18.91 2.46
N THR A 69 11.04 -18.29 1.44
CA THR A 69 11.84 -17.07 1.59
C THR A 69 11.55 -16.10 0.45
N ALA A 70 11.61 -14.79 0.71
CA ALA A 70 11.47 -13.75 -0.31
C ALA A 70 12.78 -12.96 -0.46
N PRO A 71 13.72 -13.40 -1.33
CA PRO A 71 14.98 -12.67 -1.55
C PRO A 71 14.80 -11.25 -2.05
N THR A 72 13.72 -10.99 -2.81
CA THR A 72 13.32 -9.67 -3.29
C THR A 72 11.79 -9.56 -3.25
N ALA A 73 11.24 -8.38 -3.51
CA ALA A 73 9.78 -8.23 -3.63
C ALA A 73 9.19 -9.03 -4.80
N GLY A 74 9.95 -9.23 -5.88
CA GLY A 74 9.52 -9.97 -7.08
C GLY A 74 9.98 -11.42 -7.14
N GLU A 75 10.72 -11.94 -6.16
CA GLU A 75 11.19 -13.33 -6.13
C GLU A 75 10.87 -13.99 -4.79
N VAL A 76 10.27 -15.18 -4.85
CA VAL A 76 10.04 -16.05 -3.69
C VAL A 76 10.60 -17.44 -4.00
N ARG A 77 11.20 -18.06 -2.99
CA ARG A 77 11.75 -19.42 -3.05
C ARG A 77 11.07 -20.30 -2.02
N PHE A 78 10.67 -21.48 -2.45
CA PHE A 78 10.05 -22.52 -1.64
C PHE A 78 10.93 -23.77 -1.70
N ASP A 79 11.32 -24.29 -0.54
CA ASP A 79 12.13 -25.49 -0.40
C ASP A 79 11.25 -26.64 0.08
N ALA A 80 11.31 -27.80 -0.58
CA ALA A 80 10.55 -29.00 -0.23
C ALA A 80 11.38 -30.28 -0.30
N LEU A 81 10.85 -31.33 0.35
CA LEU A 81 11.36 -32.69 0.30
C LEU A 81 10.42 -33.58 -0.53
N LEU A 82 10.99 -34.55 -1.25
CA LEU A 82 10.23 -35.51 -2.06
C LEU A 82 10.24 -36.88 -1.38
N ARG A 83 9.28 -37.13 -0.49
CA ARG A 83 9.07 -38.40 0.22
C ARG A 83 8.63 -39.52 -0.72
N GLY A 84 8.82 -40.77 -0.33
CA GLY A 84 8.47 -41.92 -1.17
C GLY A 84 9.40 -42.12 -2.38
N VAL A 85 10.40 -41.25 -2.58
CA VAL A 85 11.42 -41.40 -3.64
C VAL A 85 12.68 -42.11 -3.10
N ASP A 86 13.12 -41.76 -1.90
CA ASP A 86 14.39 -42.24 -1.34
C ASP A 86 14.34 -42.66 0.14
N ASP A 87 13.13 -43.00 0.64
CA ASP A 87 12.79 -43.30 2.05
C ASP A 87 13.57 -44.47 2.69
N ARG A 88 14.48 -45.14 1.98
CA ARG A 88 15.40 -46.13 2.56
C ARG A 88 16.42 -45.51 3.53
N TRP A 89 16.53 -44.17 3.55
CA TRP A 89 17.42 -43.42 4.44
C TRP A 89 16.62 -42.60 5.46
N PRO A 90 17.14 -42.40 6.69
CA PRO A 90 16.49 -41.53 7.67
C PRO A 90 16.54 -40.04 7.26
N ASP A 91 17.63 -39.63 6.60
CA ASP A 91 17.81 -38.28 6.07
C ASP A 91 17.40 -38.24 4.58
N PRO A 92 16.53 -37.30 4.17
CA PRO A 92 16.11 -37.17 2.78
C PRO A 92 17.28 -36.70 1.91
N LYS A 93 17.47 -37.34 0.76
CA LYS A 93 18.50 -37.06 -0.25
C LYS A 93 17.93 -36.49 -1.54
N VAL A 94 16.60 -36.40 -1.67
CA VAL A 94 15.92 -35.77 -2.81
C VAL A 94 15.13 -34.56 -2.32
N ARG A 95 15.41 -33.40 -2.90
CA ARG A 95 14.72 -32.15 -2.59
C ARG A 95 14.25 -31.44 -3.85
N LEU A 96 13.23 -30.62 -3.68
CA LEU A 96 12.69 -29.72 -4.70
C LEU A 96 12.90 -28.27 -4.26
N GLU A 97 13.50 -27.47 -5.12
CA GLU A 97 13.52 -26.01 -5.00
C GLU A 97 12.55 -25.44 -6.02
N ARG A 98 11.61 -24.61 -5.56
CA ARG A 98 10.72 -23.83 -6.41
C ARG A 98 11.08 -22.37 -6.31
N VAL A 99 11.31 -21.71 -7.44
CA VAL A 99 11.55 -20.27 -7.51
C VAL A 99 10.44 -19.62 -8.34
N ARG A 100 9.66 -18.75 -7.71
CA ARG A 100 8.69 -17.88 -8.39
C ARG A 100 9.32 -16.52 -8.63
N ARG A 101 9.23 -16.02 -9.86
CA ARG A 101 9.61 -14.66 -10.24
C ARG A 101 8.44 -13.92 -10.86
N VAL A 102 8.26 -12.66 -10.48
CA VAL A 102 7.21 -11.78 -10.99
C VAL A 102 7.83 -10.52 -11.58
N THR A 103 7.44 -10.21 -12.81
CA THR A 103 7.73 -8.96 -13.51
C THR A 103 6.42 -8.40 -14.10
N ASP A 104 6.49 -7.21 -14.72
CA ASP A 104 5.32 -6.62 -15.39
C ASP A 104 4.79 -7.57 -16.49
N GLY A 105 3.54 -8.01 -16.32
CA GLY A 105 2.84 -8.94 -17.22
C GLY A 105 3.39 -10.37 -17.26
N GLU A 106 4.33 -10.77 -16.38
CA GLU A 106 4.93 -12.11 -16.47
C GLU A 106 5.19 -12.74 -15.09
N VAL A 107 4.85 -14.02 -14.95
CA VAL A 107 5.19 -14.85 -13.80
C VAL A 107 5.89 -16.12 -14.28
N THR A 108 7.14 -16.32 -13.85
CA THR A 108 7.94 -17.51 -14.16
C THR A 108 8.07 -18.36 -12.92
N GLU A 109 7.90 -19.67 -13.09
CA GLU A 109 8.08 -20.67 -12.05
C GLU A 109 9.14 -21.67 -12.51
N ILE A 110 10.11 -21.92 -11.62
CA ILE A 110 11.24 -22.82 -11.88
C ILE A 110 11.27 -23.88 -10.78
N LEU A 111 11.16 -25.14 -11.17
CA LEU A 111 11.19 -26.32 -10.30
C LEU A 111 12.50 -27.08 -10.54
N THR A 112 13.42 -27.00 -9.58
CA THR A 112 14.70 -27.72 -9.62
C THR A 112 14.66 -28.91 -8.67
N VAL A 113 14.80 -30.12 -9.19
CA VAL A 113 14.95 -31.32 -8.37
C VAL A 113 16.44 -31.62 -8.21
N LEU A 114 16.89 -31.72 -6.96
CA LEU A 114 18.27 -32.05 -6.61
C LEU A 114 18.31 -33.39 -5.90
N THR A 115 19.29 -34.22 -6.26
CA THR A 115 19.49 -35.53 -5.64
C THR A 115 20.91 -35.68 -5.11
N HIS A 116 21.06 -36.34 -3.96
CA HIS A 116 22.34 -36.84 -3.45
C HIS A 116 22.45 -38.37 -3.55
N LEU A 117 21.60 -39.00 -4.36
CA LEU A 117 21.69 -40.43 -4.65
C LEU A 117 22.90 -40.73 -5.55
N ASP A 118 23.51 -41.89 -5.34
CA ASP A 118 24.65 -42.38 -6.12
C ASP A 118 24.23 -43.00 -7.48
N GLU A 119 22.93 -43.08 -7.73
CA GLU A 119 22.31 -43.60 -8.95
C GLU A 119 21.43 -42.52 -9.60
N PRO A 120 21.25 -42.55 -10.94
CA PRO A 120 20.34 -41.63 -11.61
C PRO A 120 18.89 -41.88 -11.17
N LEU A 121 18.10 -40.82 -11.15
CA LEU A 121 16.69 -40.82 -10.77
C LEU A 121 15.86 -40.34 -11.97
N SER A 122 14.81 -41.08 -12.33
CA SER A 122 13.77 -40.58 -13.25
C SER A 122 12.53 -40.25 -12.43
N LEU A 123 12.03 -39.02 -12.54
CA LEU A 123 10.92 -38.51 -11.73
C LEU A 123 9.89 -37.86 -12.65
N ARG A 124 8.61 -38.22 -12.46
CA ARG A 124 7.50 -37.50 -13.11
C ARG A 124 7.01 -36.38 -12.20
N LEU A 125 6.98 -35.16 -12.73
CA LEU A 125 6.53 -33.95 -12.06
C LEU A 125 5.30 -33.41 -12.81
N SER A 126 4.27 -33.00 -12.08
CA SER A 126 3.05 -32.45 -12.64
C SER A 126 2.68 -31.13 -11.96
N VAL A 127 2.21 -30.17 -12.76
CA VAL A 127 1.66 -28.90 -12.29
C VAL A 127 0.23 -28.77 -12.81
N ALA A 128 -0.72 -28.56 -11.89
CA ALA A 128 -2.11 -28.25 -12.23
C ALA A 128 -2.36 -26.75 -12.02
N ILE A 129 -2.88 -26.08 -13.05
CA ILE A 129 -3.17 -24.65 -13.07
C ILE A 129 -4.66 -24.47 -13.33
N VAL A 130 -5.31 -23.60 -12.57
CA VAL A 130 -6.72 -23.27 -12.74
C VAL A 130 -6.84 -21.81 -13.19
N PRO A 131 -7.09 -21.57 -14.50
CA PRO A 131 -7.31 -20.23 -15.02
C PRO A 131 -8.50 -19.55 -14.36
N ASP A 132 -8.46 -18.22 -14.29
CA ASP A 132 -9.52 -17.37 -13.74
C ASP A 132 -9.63 -16.06 -14.55
N ALA A 133 -10.70 -15.30 -14.28
CA ALA A 133 -10.89 -13.94 -14.78
C ALA A 133 -11.69 -13.08 -13.77
N SER A 134 -11.66 -13.44 -12.49
CA SER A 134 -12.40 -12.75 -11.43
C SER A 134 -11.84 -11.35 -11.20
N LEU A 135 -12.71 -10.36 -11.00
CA LEU A 135 -12.31 -9.01 -10.61
C LEU A 135 -11.83 -9.00 -9.16
N LEU A 136 -10.83 -8.17 -8.87
CA LEU A 136 -10.23 -8.05 -7.54
C LEU A 136 -11.25 -7.59 -6.49
N GLN A 137 -12.19 -6.71 -6.86
CA GLN A 137 -13.27 -6.27 -5.97
C GLN A 137 -14.21 -7.42 -5.56
N ASP A 138 -14.44 -8.39 -6.46
CA ASP A 138 -15.25 -9.57 -6.16
C ASP A 138 -14.50 -10.50 -5.20
N VAL A 139 -13.20 -10.70 -5.46
CA VAL A 139 -12.33 -11.45 -4.53
C VAL A 139 -12.29 -10.78 -3.15
N LYS A 140 -12.17 -9.46 -3.10
CA LYS A 140 -12.18 -8.66 -1.87
C LYS A 140 -13.51 -8.80 -1.12
N ALA A 141 -14.64 -8.83 -1.84
CA ALA A 141 -15.96 -9.02 -1.25
C ALA A 141 -16.25 -10.48 -0.85
N GLY A 142 -15.36 -11.43 -1.20
CA GLY A 142 -15.63 -12.85 -1.03
C GLY A 142 -16.78 -13.36 -1.92
N THR A 143 -17.04 -12.68 -3.04
CA THR A 143 -18.05 -13.05 -4.02
C THR A 143 -17.42 -13.82 -5.18
N VAL A 144 -18.27 -14.53 -5.93
CA VAL A 144 -17.86 -15.26 -7.13
C VAL A 144 -18.75 -14.80 -8.27
N SER A 145 -18.13 -14.18 -9.26
CA SER A 145 -18.75 -13.90 -10.54
C SER A 145 -18.24 -14.92 -11.54
N ALA A 146 -19.16 -15.61 -12.21
CA ALA A 146 -18.79 -16.42 -13.36
C ALA A 146 -18.40 -15.48 -14.50
N VAL A 147 -17.20 -15.64 -15.04
CA VAL A 147 -16.73 -14.89 -16.20
C VAL A 147 -16.54 -15.87 -17.35
N ASP A 148 -17.15 -15.55 -18.48
CA ASP A 148 -16.99 -16.33 -19.70
C ASP A 148 -15.53 -16.26 -20.17
N ARG A 149 -14.98 -17.42 -20.53
CA ARG A 149 -13.59 -17.56 -20.92
C ARG A 149 -13.45 -18.45 -22.15
N GLU A 150 -12.57 -18.05 -23.04
CA GLU A 150 -12.19 -18.83 -24.21
C GLU A 150 -10.81 -19.42 -23.97
N ILE A 151 -10.67 -20.74 -24.15
CA ILE A 151 -9.41 -21.46 -24.00
C ILE A 151 -8.99 -21.97 -25.37
N ASP A 152 -7.80 -21.58 -25.79
CA ASP A 152 -7.14 -22.07 -27.00
C ASP A 152 -5.80 -22.71 -26.60
N ALA A 153 -5.48 -23.87 -27.15
CA ALA A 153 -4.28 -24.61 -26.80
C ALA A 153 -3.60 -25.20 -28.03
N ASP A 154 -2.28 -25.08 -28.06
CA ASP A 154 -1.40 -25.80 -28.97
C ASP A 154 -0.46 -26.75 -28.19
N ALA A 155 0.56 -27.29 -28.85
CA ALA A 155 1.46 -28.27 -28.25
C ALA A 155 2.27 -27.74 -27.05
N THR A 156 2.54 -26.44 -26.99
CA THR A 156 3.45 -25.83 -25.99
C THR A 156 2.83 -24.65 -25.24
N THR A 157 1.67 -24.19 -25.70
CA THR A 157 1.07 -22.93 -25.28
C THR A 157 -0.41 -23.13 -24.99
N VAL A 158 -0.88 -22.60 -23.86
CA VAL A 158 -2.32 -22.45 -23.57
C VAL A 158 -2.64 -20.99 -23.38
N THR A 159 -3.58 -20.47 -24.16
CA THR A 159 -4.08 -19.10 -24.04
C THR A 159 -5.51 -19.11 -23.54
N VAL A 160 -5.76 -18.38 -22.47
CA VAL A 160 -7.09 -18.15 -21.90
C VAL A 160 -7.43 -16.68 -22.07
N ARG A 161 -8.56 -16.38 -22.71
CA ARG A 161 -9.05 -15.01 -22.93
C ARG A 161 -10.33 -14.75 -22.16
N ALA A 162 -10.44 -13.57 -21.58
CA ALA A 162 -11.65 -13.04 -20.95
C ALA A 162 -11.85 -11.60 -21.45
N GLY A 163 -12.70 -11.44 -22.47
CA GLY A 163 -12.82 -10.18 -23.20
C GLY A 163 -11.51 -9.84 -23.94
N GLU A 164 -11.00 -8.62 -23.74
CA GLU A 164 -9.74 -8.15 -24.34
C GLU A 164 -8.49 -8.54 -23.54
N ALA A 165 -8.69 -9.00 -22.30
CA ALA A 165 -7.60 -9.48 -21.46
C ALA A 165 -7.34 -10.97 -21.72
N GLY A 166 -6.08 -11.38 -21.56
CA GLY A 166 -5.69 -12.77 -21.74
C GLY A 166 -4.46 -13.16 -20.95
N VAL A 167 -4.37 -14.45 -20.68
CA VAL A 167 -3.22 -15.10 -20.06
C VAL A 167 -2.76 -16.25 -20.96
N THR A 168 -1.45 -16.32 -21.18
CA THR A 168 -0.80 -17.36 -21.97
C THR A 168 0.21 -18.09 -21.09
N PHE A 169 0.02 -19.40 -20.95
CA PHE A 169 0.96 -20.31 -20.32
C PHE A 169 1.86 -20.90 -21.39
N HIS A 170 3.17 -20.77 -21.20
CA HIS A 170 4.18 -21.35 -22.07
C HIS A 170 5.07 -22.28 -21.24
N ALA A 171 4.99 -23.58 -21.51
CA ALA A 171 5.89 -24.55 -20.91
C ALA A 171 7.27 -24.44 -21.55
N GLU A 172 8.30 -24.18 -20.75
CA GLU A 172 9.68 -24.21 -21.22
C GLU A 172 10.19 -25.65 -21.19
N HIS A 173 11.13 -25.99 -22.08
CA HIS A 173 11.57 -27.38 -22.31
C HIS A 173 10.46 -28.33 -22.78
N ALA A 174 9.58 -27.85 -23.67
CA ALA A 174 8.40 -28.57 -24.14
C ALA A 174 8.66 -29.92 -24.84
N GLU A 175 9.90 -30.25 -25.22
CA GLU A 175 10.25 -31.58 -25.73
C GLU A 175 10.00 -32.70 -24.70
N HIS A 176 9.85 -32.35 -23.42
CA HIS A 176 9.55 -33.25 -22.32
C HIS A 176 8.27 -32.90 -21.54
N ALA A 177 7.51 -31.89 -21.99
CA ALA A 177 6.30 -31.44 -21.31
C ALA A 177 5.03 -31.88 -22.08
N GLU A 178 4.12 -32.61 -21.43
CA GLU A 178 2.79 -32.89 -21.96
C GLU A 178 1.77 -31.90 -21.39
N ILE A 179 0.99 -31.27 -22.26
CA ILE A 179 -0.10 -30.35 -21.87
C ILE A 179 -1.44 -31.07 -21.99
N THR A 180 -2.23 -31.06 -20.92
CA THR A 180 -3.60 -31.57 -20.93
C THR A 180 -4.59 -30.53 -20.43
N LEU A 181 -5.79 -30.52 -21.03
CA LEU A 181 -6.91 -29.67 -20.64
C LEU A 181 -7.98 -30.54 -19.95
N ASP A 182 -8.25 -30.28 -18.67
CA ASP A 182 -9.28 -30.96 -17.88
C ASP A 182 -9.79 -30.02 -16.78
N ASP A 183 -10.79 -29.19 -17.09
CA ASP A 183 -11.29 -28.05 -16.28
C ASP A 183 -10.23 -27.00 -15.85
N GLY A 184 -8.99 -27.18 -16.29
CA GLY A 184 -7.80 -26.35 -16.08
C GLY A 184 -6.68 -26.74 -17.05
N VAL A 185 -5.46 -26.30 -16.77
CA VAL A 185 -4.24 -26.61 -17.54
C VAL A 185 -3.34 -27.49 -16.70
N ARG A 186 -2.92 -28.63 -17.23
CA ARG A 186 -1.94 -29.51 -16.56
C ARG A 186 -0.69 -29.64 -17.42
N LEU A 187 0.46 -29.48 -16.77
CA LEU A 187 1.80 -29.62 -17.35
C LEU A 187 2.49 -30.82 -16.70
N ASP A 188 2.96 -31.77 -17.49
CA ASP A 188 3.63 -32.99 -17.01
C ASP A 188 5.04 -33.10 -17.59
N TRP A 189 6.06 -33.23 -16.73
CA TRP A 189 7.45 -33.47 -17.14
C TRP A 189 7.94 -34.83 -16.65
N THR A 190 8.78 -35.49 -17.46
CA THR A 190 9.64 -36.60 -16.99
C THR A 190 11.07 -36.10 -16.91
N LEU A 191 11.61 -36.05 -15.70
CA LEU A 191 12.94 -35.51 -15.41
C LEU A 191 13.94 -36.65 -15.20
N ASP A 192 14.92 -36.76 -16.09
CA ASP A 192 16.07 -37.64 -15.92
C ASP A 192 17.19 -36.89 -15.19
N ILE A 193 17.35 -37.21 -13.90
CA ILE A 193 18.26 -36.54 -12.98
C ILE A 193 19.52 -37.42 -12.80
N PRO A 194 20.73 -36.94 -13.17
CA PRO A 194 21.96 -37.69 -12.96
C PRO A 194 22.24 -37.98 -11.48
N ALA A 195 23.03 -39.03 -11.20
CA ALA A 195 23.53 -39.30 -9.86
C ALA A 195 24.25 -38.06 -9.29
N ARG A 196 23.89 -37.68 -8.06
CA ARG A 196 24.37 -36.45 -7.39
C ARG A 196 24.14 -35.16 -8.21
N GLY A 197 23.14 -35.17 -9.09
CA GLY A 197 22.85 -34.13 -10.05
C GLY A 197 21.58 -33.34 -9.75
N ARG A 198 21.12 -32.61 -10.76
CA ARG A 198 19.86 -31.87 -10.77
C ARG A 198 19.22 -31.87 -12.15
N ALA A 199 17.91 -31.71 -12.18
CA ALA A 199 17.15 -31.40 -13.40
C ALA A 199 16.12 -30.29 -13.09
N GLU A 200 15.68 -29.60 -14.13
CA GLU A 200 14.81 -28.42 -14.03
C GLU A 200 13.59 -28.58 -14.92
N ALA A 201 12.44 -28.12 -14.43
CA ALA A 201 11.22 -27.86 -15.19
C ALA A 201 10.80 -26.41 -14.94
N SER A 202 10.35 -25.70 -15.97
CA SER A 202 9.89 -24.32 -15.83
C SER A 202 8.70 -24.02 -16.73
N TRP A 203 7.92 -23.02 -16.34
CA TRP A 203 6.89 -22.43 -17.19
C TRP A 203 6.80 -20.94 -16.93
N THR A 204 6.27 -20.25 -17.93
CA THR A 204 6.06 -18.81 -17.89
C THR A 204 4.59 -18.50 -18.18
N THR A 205 3.99 -17.70 -17.31
CA THR A 205 2.64 -17.15 -17.45
C THR A 205 2.77 -15.71 -17.92
N ARG A 206 2.34 -15.42 -19.15
CA ARG A 206 2.31 -14.06 -19.72
C ARG A 206 0.89 -13.53 -19.70
N ILE A 207 0.71 -12.33 -19.21
CA ILE A 207 -0.59 -11.69 -19.06
C ILE A 207 -0.60 -10.43 -19.91
N THR A 208 -1.71 -10.19 -20.60
CA THR A 208 -1.93 -8.96 -21.36
C THR A 208 -3.32 -8.44 -21.05
N ASP A 209 -3.38 -7.20 -20.59
CA ASP A 209 -4.62 -6.48 -20.41
C ASP A 209 -4.48 -5.07 -21.02
N PRO A 210 -5.04 -4.83 -22.22
CA PRO A 210 -4.95 -3.54 -22.87
C PRO A 210 -5.76 -2.46 -22.11
N SER A 211 -6.72 -2.85 -21.26
CA SER A 211 -7.60 -1.92 -20.54
C SER A 211 -6.95 -1.23 -19.34
N LEU A 212 -5.75 -1.67 -18.91
CA LEU A 212 -5.12 -1.04 -17.75
C LEU A 212 -4.76 0.42 -17.99
N VAL A 213 -5.05 1.21 -16.96
CA VAL A 213 -4.76 2.65 -16.86
C VAL A 213 -3.41 2.94 -16.21
N VAL A 214 -2.66 1.89 -15.87
CA VAL A 214 -1.29 1.94 -15.33
C VAL A 214 -0.43 0.85 -15.97
N ARG A 215 0.89 1.04 -15.98
CA ARG A 215 1.89 0.09 -16.49
C ARG A 215 3.05 -0.06 -15.52
N GLY A 216 3.80 -1.14 -15.63
CA GLY A 216 5.00 -1.36 -14.85
C GLY A 216 6.18 -0.52 -15.34
N VAL A 217 7.11 -0.23 -14.42
CA VAL A 217 8.29 0.57 -14.72
C VAL A 217 9.44 -0.31 -15.18
N ARG A 218 10.01 0.00 -16.35
CA ARG A 218 11.15 -0.75 -16.92
C ARG A 218 12.50 -0.20 -16.50
N SER A 219 12.56 1.07 -16.07
CA SER A 219 13.80 1.68 -15.61
C SER A 219 14.21 1.12 -14.24
N PRO A 220 15.52 1.00 -13.95
CA PRO A 220 15.98 0.57 -12.64
C PRO A 220 15.55 1.57 -11.56
N VAL A 221 15.64 1.16 -10.29
CA VAL A 221 15.45 2.10 -9.17
C VAL A 221 16.56 3.17 -9.20
N PRO A 222 16.23 4.47 -9.04
CA PRO A 222 17.23 5.55 -9.10
C PRO A 222 18.03 5.69 -7.79
N TRP A 223 17.59 5.06 -6.69
CA TRP A 223 18.26 5.14 -5.40
C TRP A 223 19.20 3.96 -5.15
N SER A 224 20.16 4.18 -4.26
CA SER A 224 20.99 3.13 -3.66
C SER A 224 20.60 2.95 -2.19
N LEU A 225 20.83 1.76 -1.64
CA LEU A 225 20.65 1.54 -0.21
C LEU A 225 21.60 2.45 0.58
N PRO A 226 21.10 3.25 1.54
CA PRO A 226 21.98 4.00 2.42
C PRO A 226 22.93 3.07 3.17
N ALA A 227 24.16 3.55 3.41
CA ALA A 227 25.14 2.78 4.18
C ALA A 227 24.65 2.61 5.64
N PRO A 228 24.81 1.41 6.24
CA PRO A 228 24.53 1.21 7.66
C PRO A 228 25.25 2.23 8.54
N GLY A 229 24.54 2.81 9.50
CA GLY A 229 25.14 3.71 10.48
C GLY A 229 26.09 2.93 11.40
N ALA A 230 27.34 3.38 11.53
CA ALA A 230 28.29 2.74 12.44
C ALA A 230 27.78 2.83 13.90
N GLY A 231 27.48 1.69 14.52
CA GLY A 231 26.93 1.63 15.88
C GLY A 231 25.43 1.92 15.99
N GLY A 232 24.71 2.02 14.87
CA GLY A 232 23.26 2.15 14.83
C GLY A 232 22.53 0.84 15.12
N ASP A 233 21.23 0.93 15.39
CA ASP A 233 20.37 -0.25 15.59
C ASP A 233 20.22 -1.02 14.26
N PRO A 234 20.69 -2.28 14.14
CA PRO A 234 20.65 -3.02 12.88
C PRO A 234 19.22 -3.31 12.39
N ARG A 235 18.20 -3.16 13.24
CA ARG A 235 16.79 -3.32 12.85
C ARG A 235 16.35 -2.27 11.84
N VAL A 236 16.84 -1.03 11.96
CA VAL A 236 16.49 0.04 11.01
C VAL A 236 17.01 -0.27 9.61
N ASP A 237 18.23 -0.81 9.49
CA ASP A 237 18.81 -1.16 8.19
C ASP A 237 18.09 -2.34 7.53
N ARG A 238 17.63 -3.32 8.33
CA ARG A 238 16.83 -4.45 7.83
C ARG A 238 15.48 -3.96 7.32
N TRP A 239 14.80 -3.11 8.09
CA TRP A 239 13.54 -2.51 7.68
C TRP A 239 13.69 -1.65 6.43
N LEU A 240 14.67 -0.75 6.40
CA LEU A 240 14.91 0.13 5.26
C LEU A 240 15.22 -0.66 3.99
N ARG A 241 16.02 -1.73 4.06
CA ARG A 241 16.31 -2.58 2.90
C ARG A 241 15.05 -3.26 2.36
N GLN A 242 14.24 -3.84 3.24
CA GLN A 242 12.99 -4.50 2.86
C GLN A 242 12.02 -3.48 2.23
N ALA A 243 11.83 -2.33 2.88
CA ALA A 243 10.96 -1.26 2.43
C ALA A 243 11.37 -0.67 1.07
N LEU A 244 12.66 -0.41 0.84
CA LEU A 244 13.15 0.11 -0.45
C LEU A 244 13.01 -0.92 -1.58
N GLY A 245 13.13 -2.22 -1.27
CA GLY A 245 12.83 -3.30 -2.21
C GLY A 245 11.35 -3.35 -2.58
N ASP A 246 10.47 -3.22 -1.59
CA ASP A 246 9.02 -3.20 -1.80
C ASP A 246 8.58 -1.95 -2.59
N LEU A 247 9.06 -0.76 -2.22
CA LEU A 247 8.83 0.48 -2.98
C LEU A 247 9.29 0.36 -4.43
N GLY A 248 10.45 -0.26 -4.67
CA GLY A 248 10.95 -0.51 -6.02
C GLY A 248 10.00 -1.35 -6.88
N ALA A 249 9.31 -2.31 -6.27
CA ALA A 249 8.34 -3.19 -6.91
C ALA A 249 6.91 -2.60 -6.99
N LEU A 250 6.62 -1.55 -6.21
CA LEU A 250 5.35 -0.82 -6.26
C LEU A 250 5.34 0.33 -7.29
N ARG A 251 6.41 0.53 -8.06
CA ARG A 251 6.49 1.63 -9.05
C ARG A 251 5.59 1.37 -10.26
N LEU A 252 4.82 2.38 -10.64
CA LEU A 252 3.92 2.40 -11.80
C LEU A 252 4.14 3.66 -12.64
N THR A 253 3.69 3.63 -13.89
CA THR A 253 3.53 4.81 -14.77
C THR A 253 2.14 4.83 -15.40
N LEU A 254 1.76 5.98 -15.97
CA LEU A 254 0.62 6.02 -16.89
C LEU A 254 1.03 5.43 -18.26
N PRO A 255 0.10 4.80 -19.03
CA PRO A 255 0.41 4.20 -20.32
C PRO A 255 1.02 5.16 -21.34
N ASP A 256 0.62 6.43 -21.33
CA ASP A 256 1.07 7.48 -22.26
C ASP A 256 2.24 8.32 -21.71
N GLN A 257 2.65 8.10 -20.45
CA GLN A 257 3.73 8.83 -19.77
C GLN A 257 4.71 7.86 -19.08
N PRO A 258 5.43 7.00 -19.83
CA PRO A 258 6.28 5.94 -19.25
C PRO A 258 7.50 6.45 -18.48
N ASP A 259 7.85 7.73 -18.63
CA ASP A 259 8.99 8.35 -17.95
C ASP A 259 8.60 8.98 -16.60
N ASP A 260 7.30 9.17 -16.35
CA ASP A 260 6.80 9.71 -15.09
C ASP A 260 6.29 8.58 -14.17
N VAL A 261 7.08 8.31 -13.14
CA VAL A 261 6.90 7.23 -12.18
C VAL A 261 6.21 7.72 -10.90
N PHE A 262 5.31 6.91 -10.37
CA PHE A 262 4.69 7.07 -9.06
C PHE A 262 4.60 5.70 -8.36
N TYR A 263 4.17 5.68 -7.09
CA TYR A 263 3.93 4.43 -6.38
C TYR A 263 2.46 4.01 -6.47
N ALA A 264 2.21 2.72 -6.69
CA ALA A 264 0.92 2.11 -6.34
C ALA A 264 0.68 2.26 -4.84
N ALA A 265 -0.57 2.37 -4.39
CA ALA A 265 -0.87 2.46 -2.96
C ALA A 265 -0.45 1.18 -2.22
N GLY A 266 -0.92 0.01 -2.67
CA GLY A 266 -0.40 -1.26 -2.17
C GLY A 266 -1.14 -2.50 -2.61
N ALA A 267 -0.52 -3.64 -2.35
CA ALA A 267 -0.97 -4.94 -2.81
C ALA A 267 -1.72 -5.69 -1.69
N PRO A 268 -2.86 -6.34 -1.96
CA PRO A 268 -3.42 -6.52 -3.29
C PRO A 268 -4.45 -5.47 -3.71
N TRP A 269 -5.13 -4.82 -2.77
CA TRP A 269 -6.41 -4.12 -2.99
C TRP A 269 -6.31 -2.80 -3.76
N PHE A 270 -5.18 -2.12 -3.63
CA PHE A 270 -5.00 -0.72 -4.03
C PHE A 270 -3.81 -0.62 -4.98
N PHE A 271 -3.69 -1.57 -5.90
CA PHE A 271 -2.51 -1.74 -6.75
C PHE A 271 -2.54 -0.83 -8.00
N THR A 272 -2.87 0.44 -7.77
CA THR A 272 -3.03 1.50 -8.77
C THR A 272 -2.69 2.87 -8.16
N LEU A 273 -2.85 3.95 -8.93
CA LEU A 273 -2.60 5.31 -8.49
C LEU A 273 -3.65 5.79 -7.48
N PHE A 274 -3.23 6.06 -6.25
CA PHE A 274 -3.96 6.86 -5.26
C PHE A 274 -3.19 8.15 -4.99
N GLY A 275 -3.85 9.30 -5.08
CA GLY A 275 -3.23 10.61 -5.02
C GLY A 275 -2.56 10.85 -3.68
N ARG A 276 -3.33 10.70 -2.60
CA ARG A 276 -2.84 10.90 -1.23
C ARG A 276 -1.70 9.94 -0.87
N ASP A 277 -1.86 8.65 -1.13
CA ASP A 277 -0.86 7.64 -0.82
C ASP A 277 0.45 7.91 -1.56
N SER A 278 0.36 8.25 -2.85
CA SER A 278 1.54 8.61 -3.66
C SER A 278 2.22 9.87 -3.14
N LEU A 279 1.43 10.88 -2.77
CA LEU A 279 1.95 12.13 -2.20
C LEU A 279 2.71 11.88 -0.89
N TRP A 280 2.13 11.12 0.05
CA TRP A 280 2.80 10.80 1.31
C TRP A 280 4.00 9.90 1.12
N ALA A 281 3.89 8.83 0.33
CA ALA A 281 5.02 7.94 0.05
C ALA A 281 6.19 8.71 -0.59
N ALA A 282 5.92 9.60 -1.56
CA ALA A 282 6.93 10.46 -2.15
C ALA A 282 7.51 11.48 -1.15
N ARG A 283 6.66 12.09 -0.31
CA ARG A 283 7.06 13.05 0.72
C ARG A 283 8.00 12.43 1.75
N LEU A 284 7.71 11.20 2.21
CA LEU A 284 8.56 10.47 3.15
C LEU A 284 9.85 9.95 2.48
N MET A 285 9.85 9.73 1.16
CA MET A 285 11.01 9.29 0.38
C MET A 285 12.02 10.40 0.04
N LEU A 286 11.67 11.68 0.23
CA LEU A 286 12.55 12.83 -0.11
C LEU A 286 14.01 12.70 0.39
N PRO A 287 14.31 12.19 1.60
CA PRO A 287 15.69 12.03 2.07
C PRO A 287 16.52 11.00 1.27
N VAL A 288 15.87 10.13 0.48
CA VAL A 288 16.49 9.05 -0.31
C VAL A 288 16.43 9.35 -1.80
N ASP A 289 15.29 9.79 -2.30
CA ASP A 289 15.08 10.08 -3.72
C ASP A 289 14.05 11.21 -3.91
N ALA A 290 14.49 12.35 -4.42
CA ALA A 290 13.62 13.48 -4.76
C ALA A 290 12.94 13.33 -6.13
N SER A 291 13.45 12.47 -7.02
CA SER A 291 12.93 12.34 -8.38
C SER A 291 11.51 11.76 -8.42
N ILE A 292 11.19 10.85 -7.50
CA ILE A 292 9.83 10.31 -7.34
C ILE A 292 8.81 11.37 -6.92
N ALA A 293 9.22 12.35 -6.12
CA ALA A 293 8.35 13.46 -5.73
C ALA A 293 8.06 14.39 -6.91
N ALA A 294 9.10 14.78 -7.66
CA ALA A 294 8.92 15.58 -8.88
C ALA A 294 7.99 14.88 -9.89
N SER A 295 8.20 13.57 -10.09
CA SER A 295 7.41 12.80 -11.04
C SER A 295 5.97 12.59 -10.59
N THR A 296 5.73 12.26 -9.31
CA THR A 296 4.39 12.16 -8.72
C THR A 296 3.62 13.48 -8.87
N LEU A 297 4.27 14.62 -8.62
CA LEU A 297 3.66 15.94 -8.80
C LEU A 297 3.23 16.19 -10.24
N ARG A 298 4.06 15.84 -11.23
CA ARG A 298 3.74 15.96 -12.67
C ARG A 298 2.54 15.09 -13.06
N VAL A 299 2.51 13.83 -12.62
CA VAL A 299 1.39 12.91 -12.90
C VAL A 299 0.08 13.46 -12.34
N LEU A 300 0.07 13.86 -11.07
CA LEU A 300 -1.13 14.39 -10.43
C LEU A 300 -1.56 15.75 -10.99
N ALA A 301 -0.62 16.58 -11.44
CA ALA A 301 -0.94 17.84 -12.11
C ALA A 301 -1.66 17.64 -13.46
N ARG A 302 -1.34 16.58 -14.20
CA ARG A 302 -2.03 16.22 -15.46
C ARG A 302 -3.46 15.75 -15.23
N LEU A 303 -3.71 15.12 -14.09
CA LEU A 303 -5.03 14.63 -13.66
C LEU A 303 -5.74 15.62 -12.73
N GLN A 304 -5.28 16.87 -12.62
CA GLN A 304 -5.92 17.88 -11.78
C GLN A 304 -7.29 18.24 -12.35
N GLY A 305 -8.29 18.34 -11.48
CA GLY A 305 -9.66 18.65 -11.84
C GLY A 305 -9.76 19.99 -12.58
N THR A 306 -10.62 20.03 -13.59
CA THR A 306 -10.86 21.23 -14.42
C THR A 306 -12.32 21.62 -14.48
N THR A 307 -13.21 20.73 -14.06
CA THR A 307 -14.66 20.92 -14.07
C THR A 307 -15.26 20.66 -12.69
N THR A 308 -16.51 21.10 -12.49
CA THR A 308 -17.29 20.75 -11.30
C THR A 308 -18.25 19.64 -11.67
N THR A 309 -17.98 18.43 -11.19
CA THR A 309 -18.76 17.23 -11.51
C THR A 309 -19.05 16.43 -10.24
N PRO A 310 -20.28 16.53 -9.67
CA PRO A 310 -20.61 15.86 -8.40
C PRO A 310 -20.41 14.34 -8.43
N SER A 311 -20.71 13.67 -9.56
CA SER A 311 -20.59 12.21 -9.67
C SER A 311 -19.16 11.67 -9.55
N THR A 312 -18.15 12.51 -9.81
CA THR A 312 -16.73 12.19 -9.63
C THR A 312 -16.10 12.94 -8.46
N ALA A 313 -16.88 13.77 -7.76
CA ALA A 313 -16.42 14.77 -6.78
C ALA A 313 -15.36 15.75 -7.33
N GLU A 314 -15.28 15.89 -8.66
CA GLU A 314 -14.29 16.75 -9.32
C GLU A 314 -14.65 18.22 -9.09
N GLN A 315 -13.62 19.02 -8.80
CA GLN A 315 -13.71 20.46 -8.71
C GLN A 315 -12.46 21.07 -9.37
N PRO A 316 -12.55 22.28 -9.97
CA PRO A 316 -11.39 22.93 -10.58
C PRO A 316 -10.25 23.13 -9.58
N GLY A 317 -9.06 22.64 -9.92
CA GLY A 317 -7.85 22.71 -9.08
C GLY A 317 -7.67 21.55 -8.10
N LYS A 318 -8.69 20.70 -7.90
CA LYS A 318 -8.64 19.56 -6.98
C LYS A 318 -7.75 18.44 -7.51
N ILE A 319 -6.97 17.80 -6.64
CA ILE A 319 -6.19 16.59 -6.97
C ILE A 319 -7.04 15.35 -6.71
N MET A 320 -6.94 14.36 -7.60
CA MET A 320 -7.77 13.14 -7.56
C MET A 320 -7.42 12.21 -6.38
N HIS A 321 -8.41 11.41 -5.97
CA HIS A 321 -8.30 10.37 -4.94
C HIS A 321 -7.67 9.11 -5.53
N GLU A 322 -8.31 8.48 -6.51
CA GLU A 322 -7.82 7.26 -7.14
C GLU A 322 -8.17 7.17 -8.65
N LEU A 323 -7.37 6.37 -9.36
CA LEU A 323 -7.54 6.03 -10.77
C LEU A 323 -7.61 4.51 -10.96
N ARG A 324 -8.65 4.01 -11.62
CA ARG A 324 -8.90 2.60 -11.94
C ARG A 324 -9.31 2.43 -13.41
N SER A 325 -9.23 1.19 -13.92
CA SER A 325 -9.66 0.87 -15.29
C SER A 325 -11.18 0.82 -15.45
N GLY A 326 -11.91 0.62 -14.35
CA GLY A 326 -13.37 0.54 -14.33
C GLY A 326 -13.97 1.06 -13.03
N THR A 327 -15.29 1.12 -13.00
CA THR A 327 -16.05 1.51 -11.79
C THR A 327 -15.82 0.51 -10.68
N LEU A 328 -15.42 1.00 -9.50
CA LEU A 328 -15.35 0.21 -8.29
C LEU A 328 -16.74 0.17 -7.63
N ALA A 329 -17.26 -1.03 -7.36
CA ALA A 329 -18.54 -1.20 -6.68
C ALA A 329 -18.37 -2.09 -5.44
N MET A 330 -18.84 -1.60 -4.30
CA MET A 330 -18.83 -2.31 -3.02
C MET A 330 -20.26 -2.30 -2.43
N PRO A 331 -21.15 -3.19 -2.90
CA PRO A 331 -22.57 -3.15 -2.55
C PRO A 331 -22.86 -3.29 -1.05
N GLY A 332 -22.02 -4.02 -0.32
CA GLY A 332 -22.14 -4.18 1.14
C GLY A 332 -21.92 -2.89 1.92
N GLU A 333 -21.21 -1.92 1.32
CA GLU A 333 -20.89 -0.62 1.91
C GLU A 333 -21.69 0.53 1.27
N GLY A 334 -22.48 0.24 0.22
CA GLY A 334 -23.23 1.25 -0.52
C GLY A 334 -22.35 2.16 -1.40
N ILE A 335 -21.10 1.77 -1.66
CA ILE A 335 -20.11 2.58 -2.38
C ILE A 335 -20.07 2.21 -3.87
N VAL A 336 -20.08 3.22 -4.73
CA VAL A 336 -19.87 3.12 -6.18
C VAL A 336 -18.98 4.29 -6.63
N LEU A 337 -17.72 4.01 -6.96
CA LEU A 337 -16.75 5.02 -7.35
C LEU A 337 -16.46 4.97 -8.86
N PRO A 338 -16.49 6.11 -9.56
CA PRO A 338 -16.12 6.16 -10.97
C PRO A 338 -14.62 5.85 -11.17
N PRO A 339 -14.21 5.47 -12.39
CA PRO A 339 -12.81 5.11 -12.68
C PRO A 339 -11.79 6.19 -12.33
N LEU A 340 -12.16 7.47 -12.43
CA LEU A 340 -11.37 8.59 -11.92
C LEU A 340 -12.22 9.33 -10.89
N TYR A 341 -11.80 9.26 -9.63
CA TYR A 341 -12.56 9.77 -8.50
C TYR A 341 -11.76 10.81 -7.72
N TYR A 342 -12.41 11.87 -7.25
CA TYR A 342 -11.80 13.02 -6.56
C TYR A 342 -12.33 13.19 -5.12
N GLY A 343 -12.92 12.16 -4.51
CA GLY A 343 -13.40 12.21 -3.12
C GLY A 343 -12.27 12.20 -2.08
N THR A 344 -11.40 13.21 -2.12
CA THR A 344 -10.30 13.46 -1.19
C THR A 344 -10.23 14.96 -0.91
N VAL A 345 -10.24 15.34 0.37
CA VAL A 345 -10.10 16.75 0.78
C VAL A 345 -8.64 17.13 1.06
N ASP A 346 -7.81 16.13 1.38
CA ASP A 346 -6.41 16.29 1.80
C ASP A 346 -5.40 16.24 0.65
N ALA A 347 -5.67 15.56 -0.46
CA ALA A 347 -4.69 15.41 -1.55
C ALA A 347 -4.27 16.76 -2.17
N THR A 348 -5.19 17.70 -2.33
CA THR A 348 -4.88 19.01 -2.95
C THR A 348 -3.90 19.85 -2.11
N PRO A 349 -4.13 20.11 -0.81
CA PRO A 349 -3.12 20.79 0.01
C PRO A 349 -1.83 19.97 0.15
N LEU A 350 -1.90 18.63 0.25
CA LEU A 350 -0.70 17.79 0.30
C LEU A 350 0.16 17.89 -0.96
N TRP A 351 -0.44 18.04 -2.13
CA TRP A 351 0.28 18.25 -3.39
C TRP A 351 1.12 19.53 -3.34
N VAL A 352 0.55 20.62 -2.82
CA VAL A 352 1.27 21.89 -2.65
C VAL A 352 2.39 21.76 -1.61
N CYS A 353 2.12 21.07 -0.50
CA CYS A 353 3.12 20.81 0.54
C CYS A 353 4.33 20.03 -0.02
N LEU A 354 4.09 19.00 -0.83
CA LEU A 354 5.14 18.22 -1.47
C LEU A 354 5.96 19.06 -2.46
N LEU A 355 5.32 19.93 -3.26
CA LEU A 355 6.03 20.84 -4.15
C LEU A 355 6.93 21.82 -3.37
N ALA A 356 6.44 22.37 -2.26
CA ALA A 356 7.22 23.24 -1.39
C ALA A 356 8.39 22.49 -0.72
N ASP A 357 8.17 21.27 -0.25
CA ASP A 357 9.23 20.41 0.30
C ASP A 357 10.30 20.08 -0.77
N LEU A 358 9.89 19.73 -1.99
CA LEU A 358 10.79 19.43 -3.11
C LEU A 358 11.65 20.65 -3.47
N ALA A 359 11.05 21.84 -3.52
CA ALA A 359 11.77 23.08 -3.78
C ALA A 359 12.76 23.44 -2.66
N ARG A 360 12.42 23.14 -1.39
CA ARG A 360 13.32 23.29 -0.23
C ARG A 360 14.44 22.26 -0.23
N ALA A 361 14.21 21.07 -0.77
CA ALA A 361 15.22 20.03 -0.96
C ALA A 361 16.23 20.36 -2.10
N GLY A 362 16.03 21.46 -2.82
CA GLY A 362 16.98 21.97 -3.82
C GLY A 362 16.79 21.41 -5.23
N HIS A 363 15.60 20.90 -5.56
CA HIS A 363 15.28 20.45 -6.92
C HIS A 363 15.44 21.59 -7.96
N PRO A 364 15.81 21.30 -9.22
CA PRO A 364 16.01 22.33 -10.26
C PRO A 364 14.84 23.30 -10.39
N ALA A 365 15.16 24.60 -10.45
CA ALA A 365 14.17 25.67 -10.39
C ALA A 365 13.24 25.70 -11.61
N ASP A 366 13.72 25.33 -12.79
CA ASP A 366 12.95 25.19 -14.02
C ASP A 366 11.87 24.11 -13.91
N GLU A 367 12.20 22.94 -13.33
CA GLU A 367 11.21 21.88 -13.08
C GLU A 367 10.15 22.29 -12.05
N ILE A 368 10.54 23.08 -11.03
CA ILE A 368 9.57 23.64 -10.08
C ILE A 368 8.68 24.68 -10.76
N GLU A 369 9.24 25.52 -11.62
CA GLU A 369 8.52 26.57 -12.34
C GLU A 369 7.41 26.00 -13.25
N GLU A 370 7.68 24.86 -13.91
CA GLU A 370 6.71 24.15 -14.74
C GLU A 370 5.45 23.72 -13.99
N LEU A 371 5.55 23.47 -12.68
CA LEU A 371 4.45 23.01 -11.84
C LEU A 371 3.65 24.16 -11.21
N LEU A 372 4.14 25.41 -11.27
CA LEU A 372 3.48 26.56 -10.64
C LEU A 372 2.05 26.82 -11.18
N PRO A 373 1.73 26.68 -12.48
CA PRO A 373 0.36 26.84 -12.93
C PRO A 373 -0.63 25.83 -12.31
N ALA A 374 -0.19 24.61 -12.02
CA ALA A 374 -1.01 23.63 -11.31
C ALA A 374 -1.12 23.95 -9.81
N MET A 375 -0.02 24.43 -9.21
CA MET A 375 0.00 24.91 -7.83
C MET A 375 -0.97 26.07 -7.60
N GLU A 376 -0.99 27.06 -8.49
CA GLU A 376 -1.90 28.21 -8.40
C GLU A 376 -3.37 27.77 -8.43
N ARG A 377 -3.72 26.80 -9.29
CA ARG A 377 -5.07 26.21 -9.31
C ARG A 377 -5.39 25.42 -8.03
N ALA A 378 -4.42 24.68 -7.50
CA ALA A 378 -4.58 23.95 -6.24
C ALA A 378 -4.78 24.92 -5.05
N LEU A 379 -4.01 26.00 -4.97
CA LEU A 379 -4.16 27.05 -3.95
C LEU A 379 -5.48 27.83 -4.09
N ALA A 380 -5.90 28.09 -5.33
CA ALA A 380 -7.21 28.66 -5.59
C ALA A 380 -8.34 27.74 -5.09
N TRP A 381 -8.21 26.43 -5.31
CA TRP A 381 -9.12 25.45 -4.72
C TRP A 381 -9.09 25.47 -3.20
N VAL A 382 -7.90 25.39 -2.57
CA VAL A 382 -7.75 25.39 -1.10
C VAL A 382 -8.43 26.61 -0.46
N THR A 383 -8.24 27.80 -1.04
CA THR A 383 -8.81 29.04 -0.48
C THR A 383 -10.31 29.19 -0.77
N ALA A 384 -10.79 28.73 -1.93
CA ALA A 384 -12.20 28.81 -2.32
C ALA A 384 -13.07 27.71 -1.71
N SER A 385 -12.49 26.57 -1.35
CA SER A 385 -13.17 25.45 -0.68
C SER A 385 -13.37 25.67 0.81
N ALA A 386 -12.79 26.74 1.38
CA ALA A 386 -13.11 27.13 2.74
C ALA A 386 -14.55 27.67 2.79
N GLY A 387 -15.42 27.03 3.57
CA GLY A 387 -16.82 27.41 3.72
C GLY A 387 -17.02 28.77 4.42
N ASP A 388 -18.27 29.10 4.75
CA ASP A 388 -18.62 30.36 5.44
C ASP A 388 -17.95 30.50 6.81
N ASP A 389 -17.65 29.37 7.47
CA ASP A 389 -16.90 29.31 8.73
C ASP A 389 -15.37 29.38 8.54
N GLY A 390 -14.92 29.34 7.29
CA GLY A 390 -13.53 29.47 6.87
C GLY A 390 -12.69 28.22 7.08
N PHE A 391 -13.29 27.02 7.09
CA PHE A 391 -12.59 25.73 7.10
C PHE A 391 -12.87 24.94 5.82
N LEU A 392 -11.92 24.10 5.43
CA LEU A 392 -12.12 23.13 4.37
C LEU A 392 -12.94 21.96 4.94
N ASP A 393 -14.12 21.73 4.36
CA ASP A 393 -14.98 20.59 4.68
C ASP A 393 -15.17 19.68 3.47
N TYR A 394 -15.82 18.54 3.70
CA TYR A 394 -16.28 17.65 2.64
C TYR A 394 -17.65 17.09 2.95
N VAL A 395 -18.34 16.70 1.87
CA VAL A 395 -19.58 15.94 1.89
C VAL A 395 -19.63 15.11 0.60
N ASP A 396 -20.15 13.89 0.70
CA ASP A 396 -20.55 13.14 -0.50
C ASP A 396 -21.92 13.62 -0.99
N GLU A 397 -21.93 14.38 -2.08
CA GLU A 397 -23.17 14.90 -2.68
C GLU A 397 -23.99 13.82 -3.38
N THR A 398 -23.39 12.67 -3.69
CA THR A 398 -24.07 11.58 -4.40
C THR A 398 -24.84 10.65 -3.46
N GLY A 399 -24.30 10.44 -2.25
CA GLY A 399 -24.78 9.43 -1.30
C GLY A 399 -24.33 8.01 -1.65
N HIS A 400 -23.38 7.85 -2.57
CA HIS A 400 -22.77 6.57 -2.97
C HIS A 400 -21.24 6.66 -3.11
N GLY A 401 -20.65 7.81 -2.81
CA GLY A 401 -19.21 8.02 -2.74
C GLY A 401 -18.66 7.71 -1.35
N LEU A 402 -17.41 8.12 -1.09
CA LEU A 402 -16.83 8.02 0.24
C LEU A 402 -17.48 9.04 1.19
N SER A 403 -18.05 8.55 2.30
CA SER A 403 -18.64 9.41 3.33
C SER A 403 -17.59 10.22 4.08
N ASN A 404 -16.38 9.67 4.25
CA ASN A 404 -15.21 10.34 4.81
C ASN A 404 -14.14 10.50 3.72
N GLN A 405 -13.64 11.72 3.52
CA GLN A 405 -12.71 12.05 2.41
C GLN A 405 -11.31 12.49 2.89
N GLY A 406 -11.00 12.30 4.18
CA GLY A 406 -9.64 12.39 4.72
C GLY A 406 -8.96 11.03 4.76
N TRP A 407 -7.76 10.95 5.34
CA TRP A 407 -6.98 9.70 5.35
C TRP A 407 -7.66 8.55 6.09
N LYS A 408 -8.49 8.87 7.09
CA LYS A 408 -9.41 7.93 7.72
C LYS A 408 -10.73 7.91 6.96
N ASP A 409 -10.76 7.24 5.81
CA ASP A 409 -11.89 7.25 4.87
C ASP A 409 -12.94 6.13 5.08
N SER A 410 -12.81 5.30 6.13
CA SER A 410 -13.87 4.34 6.48
C SER A 410 -15.11 5.05 7.02
N GLY A 411 -16.30 4.49 6.80
CA GLY A 411 -17.55 5.14 7.20
C GLY A 411 -17.74 5.35 8.70
N ASP A 412 -16.99 4.63 9.54
CA ASP A 412 -17.03 4.68 11.00
C ASP A 412 -15.88 5.47 11.65
N SER A 413 -15.04 6.12 10.85
CA SER A 413 -13.78 6.71 11.35
C SER A 413 -13.94 7.98 12.18
N ILE A 414 -14.92 8.83 11.86
CA ILE A 414 -15.11 10.12 12.52
C ILE A 414 -16.24 9.99 13.54
N GLN A 415 -15.85 9.68 14.77
CA GLN A 415 -16.75 9.42 15.88
C GLN A 415 -16.51 10.35 17.07
N TRP A 416 -17.59 10.64 17.80
CA TRP A 416 -17.58 11.24 19.13
C TRP A 416 -17.01 10.27 20.16
N ARG A 417 -16.60 10.77 21.33
CA ARG A 417 -16.01 9.93 22.39
C ARG A 417 -16.94 8.80 22.83
N ASP A 418 -18.25 9.03 22.74
CA ASP A 418 -19.29 8.05 23.07
C ASP A 418 -19.61 7.04 21.93
N GLY A 419 -18.88 7.10 20.82
CA GLY A 419 -19.01 6.18 19.68
C GLY A 419 -20.09 6.55 18.67
N ARG A 420 -20.83 7.65 18.87
CA ARG A 420 -21.71 8.18 17.81
C ARG A 420 -20.88 8.70 16.64
N LEU A 421 -21.39 8.59 15.42
CA LEU A 421 -20.72 9.16 14.24
C LEU A 421 -21.00 10.66 14.12
N ALA A 422 -20.03 11.40 13.60
CA ALA A 422 -20.22 12.80 13.23
C ALA A 422 -21.03 12.90 11.93
N ASP A 423 -21.94 13.86 11.86
CA ASP A 423 -22.73 14.12 10.66
C ASP A 423 -22.03 15.14 9.77
N GLY A 424 -21.99 14.87 8.46
CA GLY A 424 -21.39 15.78 7.47
C GLY A 424 -22.27 16.98 7.10
N PRO A 425 -21.68 18.07 6.55
CA PRO A 425 -20.26 18.20 6.17
C PRO A 425 -19.28 18.16 7.34
N ILE A 426 -18.08 17.61 7.11
CA ILE A 426 -17.06 17.42 8.15
C ILE A 426 -15.81 18.23 7.79
N ALA A 427 -15.32 19.05 8.71
CA ALA A 427 -14.05 19.75 8.59
C ALA A 427 -12.98 19.08 9.46
N LEU A 428 -12.04 18.35 8.83
CA LEU A 428 -10.99 17.60 9.53
C LEU A 428 -9.83 18.48 9.98
N SER A 429 -9.28 18.18 11.17
CA SER A 429 -8.20 18.97 11.76
C SER A 429 -6.90 18.92 10.95
N GLU A 430 -6.44 17.73 10.55
CA GLU A 430 -5.20 17.55 9.80
C GLU A 430 -5.24 18.25 8.46
N VAL A 431 -6.42 18.31 7.82
CA VAL A 431 -6.63 19.00 6.54
C VAL A 431 -6.40 20.50 6.70
N GLN A 432 -6.82 21.08 7.83
CA GLN A 432 -6.56 22.49 8.11
C GLN A 432 -5.07 22.73 8.32
N GLY A 433 -4.37 21.80 8.98
CA GLY A 433 -2.91 21.82 9.09
C GLY A 433 -2.20 21.79 7.74
N TYR A 434 -2.59 20.88 6.85
CA TYR A 434 -2.04 20.81 5.49
C TYR A 434 -2.38 22.05 4.67
N ALA A 435 -3.58 22.59 4.79
CA ALA A 435 -3.99 23.79 4.07
C ALA A 435 -3.20 25.03 4.54
N HIS A 436 -2.95 25.14 5.85
CA HIS A 436 -2.07 26.16 6.42
C HIS A 436 -0.63 26.03 5.88
N GLU A 437 -0.06 24.82 5.94
CA GLU A 437 1.29 24.53 5.41
C GLU A 437 1.38 24.84 3.90
N ALA A 438 0.38 24.41 3.12
CA ALA A 438 0.28 24.65 1.69
C ALA A 438 0.22 26.13 1.35
N ALA A 439 -0.57 26.92 2.08
CA ALA A 439 -0.67 28.36 1.85
C ALA A 439 0.66 29.09 2.09
N LEU A 440 1.38 28.73 3.16
CA LEU A 440 2.69 29.32 3.45
C LEU A 440 3.77 28.89 2.44
N GLY A 441 3.87 27.59 2.14
CA GLY A 441 4.82 27.06 1.16
C GLY A 441 4.53 27.55 -0.27
N GLY A 442 3.25 27.65 -0.62
CA GLY A 442 2.80 28.25 -1.87
C GLY A 442 3.16 29.73 -1.98
N ALA A 443 2.97 30.51 -0.91
CA ALA A 443 3.38 31.92 -0.88
C ALA A 443 4.90 32.07 -1.07
N ASP A 444 5.71 31.26 -0.38
CA ASP A 444 7.17 31.27 -0.54
C ASP A 444 7.60 30.96 -1.98
N LEU A 445 6.91 30.02 -2.64
CA LEU A 445 7.16 29.70 -4.05
C LEU A 445 6.74 30.84 -4.99
N LEU A 446 5.59 31.47 -4.77
CA LEU A 446 5.18 32.62 -5.57
C LEU A 446 6.20 33.75 -5.46
N ASP A 447 6.65 34.08 -4.24
CA ASP A 447 7.67 35.09 -3.98
C ASP A 447 9.00 34.73 -4.68
N ARG A 448 9.45 33.47 -4.56
CA ARG A 448 10.69 32.97 -5.16
C ARG A 448 10.72 33.11 -6.68
N PHE A 449 9.58 32.91 -7.34
CA PHE A 449 9.45 32.99 -8.81
C PHE A 449 8.85 34.31 -9.30
N GLY A 450 8.72 35.32 -8.43
CA GLY A 450 8.22 36.65 -8.81
C GLY A 450 6.76 36.66 -9.26
N ARG A 451 5.94 35.73 -8.75
CA ARG A 451 4.51 35.63 -9.02
C ARG A 451 3.68 36.32 -7.92
N PRO A 452 2.55 36.95 -8.26
CA PRO A 452 1.73 37.65 -7.27
C PRO A 452 0.92 36.69 -6.38
N GLY A 453 0.43 37.18 -5.24
CA GLY A 453 -0.53 36.47 -4.37
C GLY A 453 0.04 35.92 -3.07
N GLY A 454 1.36 36.02 -2.84
CA GLY A 454 2.01 35.55 -1.61
C GLY A 454 1.46 36.20 -0.33
N ASP A 455 1.30 37.53 -0.31
CA ASP A 455 0.77 38.26 0.85
C ASP A 455 -0.67 37.85 1.21
N ASP A 456 -1.53 37.65 0.20
CA ASP A 456 -2.92 37.24 0.40
C ASP A 456 -3.00 35.82 0.99
N LEU A 457 -2.16 34.90 0.52
CA LEU A 457 -2.06 33.54 1.06
C LEU A 457 -1.57 33.53 2.51
N ARG A 458 -0.57 34.34 2.85
CA ARG A 458 -0.10 34.46 4.24
C ARG A 458 -1.18 35.06 5.15
N ALA A 459 -1.92 36.05 4.67
CA ALA A 459 -3.06 36.62 5.41
C ALA A 459 -4.17 35.59 5.62
N TRP A 460 -4.48 34.79 4.58
CA TRP A 460 -5.45 33.69 4.67
C TRP A 460 -5.00 32.63 5.68
N ALA A 461 -3.73 32.20 5.63
CA ALA A 461 -3.16 31.22 6.56
C ALA A 461 -3.20 31.71 8.01
N ALA A 462 -2.84 32.97 8.26
CA ALA A 462 -2.93 33.57 9.59
C ALA A 462 -4.38 33.61 10.12
N ALA A 463 -5.35 33.87 9.24
CA ALA A 463 -6.76 33.86 9.60
C ALA A 463 -7.26 32.43 9.90
N LEU A 464 -6.86 31.43 9.11
CA LEU A 464 -7.15 30.02 9.35
C LEU A 464 -6.60 29.56 10.71
N LYS A 465 -5.32 29.85 10.99
CA LYS A 465 -4.68 29.52 12.28
C LYS A 465 -5.44 30.10 13.48
N ARG A 466 -5.86 31.37 13.40
CA ARG A 466 -6.67 31.99 14.46
C ARG A 466 -8.02 31.28 14.65
N ARG A 467 -8.78 31.04 13.57
CA ARG A 467 -10.08 30.34 13.65
C ARG A 467 -9.93 28.92 14.18
N PHE A 468 -8.90 28.20 13.74
CA PHE A 468 -8.59 26.85 14.21
C PHE A 468 -8.41 26.82 15.73
N ARG A 469 -7.57 27.72 16.26
CA ARG A 469 -7.35 27.85 17.70
C ARG A 469 -8.62 28.16 18.49
N GLU A 470 -9.55 28.91 17.90
CA GLU A 470 -10.82 29.26 18.54
C GLU A 470 -11.85 28.11 18.55
N ARG A 471 -11.83 27.22 17.55
CA ARG A 471 -12.93 26.28 17.28
C ARG A 471 -12.59 24.81 17.44
N PHE A 472 -11.34 24.41 17.23
CA PHE A 472 -10.94 23.00 17.23
C PHE A 472 -10.48 22.48 18.59
N TRP A 473 -10.38 23.29 19.64
CA TRP A 473 -9.84 22.80 20.92
C TRP A 473 -10.91 22.25 21.84
N VAL A 474 -10.68 21.03 22.33
CA VAL A 474 -11.52 20.33 23.33
C VAL A 474 -10.69 20.01 24.56
N GLU A 475 -11.38 19.73 25.67
CA GLU A 475 -10.78 19.28 26.91
C GLU A 475 -11.57 18.08 27.45
N THR A 476 -10.89 16.95 27.59
CA THR A 476 -11.44 15.69 28.12
C THR A 476 -10.60 15.22 29.32
N GLU A 477 -10.85 13.99 29.80
CA GLU A 477 -10.07 13.38 30.88
C GLU A 477 -8.61 13.14 30.49
N GLU A 478 -8.32 12.89 29.21
CA GLU A 478 -6.94 12.75 28.70
C GLU A 478 -6.19 14.09 28.64
N GLY A 479 -6.91 15.20 28.56
CA GLY A 479 -6.36 16.56 28.56
C GLY A 479 -6.96 17.47 27.50
N ARG A 480 -6.26 18.58 27.23
CA ARG A 480 -6.66 19.57 26.23
C ARG A 480 -5.92 19.34 24.91
N TYR A 481 -6.66 19.14 23.82
CA TYR A 481 -6.09 18.83 22.50
C TYR A 481 -7.01 19.31 21.35
N PRO A 482 -6.52 19.36 20.11
CA PRO A 482 -7.36 19.57 18.92
C PRO A 482 -8.30 18.38 18.68
N ALA A 483 -9.60 18.66 18.59
CA ALA A 483 -10.63 17.76 18.09
C ALA A 483 -10.27 17.21 16.72
N ILE A 484 -10.69 15.97 16.44
CA ILE A 484 -10.47 15.35 15.13
C ILE A 484 -11.13 16.15 14.01
N ALA A 485 -12.32 16.71 14.25
CA ALA A 485 -13.10 17.43 13.26
C ALA A 485 -14.09 18.44 13.86
N LEU A 486 -14.67 19.28 13.01
CA LEU A 486 -15.97 19.92 13.24
C LEU A 486 -17.06 19.20 12.43
N ASP A 487 -18.23 18.98 13.02
CA ASP A 487 -19.40 18.41 12.34
C ASP A 487 -20.24 19.47 11.60
N ARG A 488 -21.35 19.03 10.98
CA ARG A 488 -22.33 19.89 10.30
C ARG A 488 -22.87 21.07 11.10
N ASP A 489 -22.91 20.96 12.42
CA ASP A 489 -23.42 22.00 13.33
C ASP A 489 -22.27 22.88 13.85
N GLY A 490 -21.05 22.67 13.35
CA GLY A 490 -19.82 23.35 13.74
C GLY A 490 -19.32 22.95 15.13
N ARG A 491 -19.73 21.77 15.64
CA ARG A 491 -19.34 21.26 16.96
C ARG A 491 -18.06 20.45 16.84
N ALA A 492 -17.17 20.62 17.82
CA ALA A 492 -15.88 19.93 17.86
C ALA A 492 -16.05 18.48 18.31
N VAL A 493 -15.70 17.53 17.43
CA VAL A 493 -15.75 16.09 17.67
C VAL A 493 -14.61 15.71 18.61
N ASP A 494 -14.96 15.30 19.83
CA ASP A 494 -14.08 15.32 21.00
C ASP A 494 -13.15 14.10 21.17
N THR A 495 -13.21 13.14 20.26
CA THR A 495 -12.38 11.93 20.35
C THR A 495 -10.91 12.22 20.10
N LEU A 496 -10.06 11.76 21.03
CA LEU A 496 -8.62 11.78 20.86
C LEU A 496 -8.18 10.76 19.80
N THR A 497 -7.51 11.25 18.76
CA THR A 497 -6.97 10.45 17.66
C THR A 497 -5.57 10.93 17.27
N THR A 498 -4.90 10.15 16.42
CA THR A 498 -3.63 10.54 15.81
C THR A 498 -3.71 11.74 14.87
N ASN A 499 -4.89 12.17 14.42
CA ASN A 499 -5.05 13.31 13.50
C ASN A 499 -4.42 14.59 14.05
N ALA A 500 -4.48 14.82 15.38
CA ALA A 500 -3.81 15.95 16.02
C ALA A 500 -2.29 15.95 15.80
N GLY A 501 -1.68 14.77 15.65
CA GLY A 501 -0.24 14.61 15.39
C GLY A 501 0.18 15.05 13.99
N HIS A 502 -0.74 15.06 13.03
CA HIS A 502 -0.49 15.59 11.67
C HIS A 502 -0.43 17.12 11.64
N LEU A 503 -0.79 17.80 12.73
CA LEU A 503 -0.65 19.26 12.87
C LEU A 503 0.77 19.67 13.25
N LEU A 504 1.55 18.76 13.83
CA LEU A 504 2.91 19.02 14.30
C LEU A 504 3.83 19.39 13.13
N GLY A 505 4.54 20.51 13.24
CA GLY A 505 5.46 21.00 12.21
C GLY A 505 4.79 21.70 11.03
N THR A 506 3.45 21.79 10.99
CA THR A 506 2.73 22.55 9.93
C THR A 506 2.69 24.06 10.19
N GLY A 507 3.06 24.48 11.41
CA GLY A 507 2.99 25.86 11.89
C GLY A 507 1.60 26.33 12.34
N ILE A 508 0.56 25.49 12.22
CA ILE A 508 -0.81 25.85 12.66
C ILE A 508 -0.93 25.89 14.19
N LEU A 509 -0.13 25.10 14.90
CA LEU A 509 -0.05 25.09 16.37
C LEU A 509 1.03 26.06 16.86
N GLU A 510 0.90 26.53 18.10
CA GLU A 510 2.00 27.17 18.82
C GLU A 510 2.97 26.14 19.41
N PRO A 511 4.24 26.50 19.67
CA PRO A 511 5.23 25.54 20.17
C PRO A 511 4.85 24.81 21.48
N ASP A 512 4.14 25.48 22.38
CA ASP A 512 3.60 24.88 23.61
C ASP A 512 2.44 23.92 23.33
N GLU A 513 1.63 24.21 22.32
CA GLU A 513 0.56 23.34 21.82
C GLU A 513 1.12 22.10 21.13
N GLU A 514 2.15 22.24 20.29
CA GLU A 514 2.88 21.11 19.69
C GLU A 514 3.48 20.20 20.78
N ALA A 515 4.07 20.83 21.82
CA ALA A 515 4.63 20.12 22.94
C ALA A 515 3.59 19.32 23.74
N ALA A 516 2.38 19.87 23.93
CA ALA A 516 1.28 19.21 24.62
C ALA A 516 0.71 18.05 23.78
N VAL A 517 0.44 18.28 22.49
CA VAL A 517 -0.05 17.24 21.58
C VAL A 517 0.94 16.08 21.47
N SER A 518 2.23 16.36 21.32
CA SER A 518 3.28 15.33 21.27
C SER A 518 3.29 14.44 22.52
N ALA A 519 3.22 15.05 23.71
CA ALA A 519 3.22 14.31 24.97
C ALA A 519 1.97 13.44 25.13
N LEU A 520 0.83 13.94 24.66
CA LEU A 520 -0.46 13.26 24.74
C LEU A 520 -0.52 12.04 23.81
N LEU A 521 0.01 12.15 22.59
CA LEU A 521 0.11 11.02 21.65
C LEU A 521 1.17 9.97 22.06
N ALA A 522 2.20 10.38 22.80
CA ALA A 522 3.16 9.46 23.39
C ALA A 522 2.61 8.71 24.63
N GLY A 523 1.44 9.11 25.15
CA GLY A 523 0.77 8.49 26.28
C GLY A 523 0.17 7.12 25.98
N GLU A 524 -0.10 6.33 27.03
CA GLU A 524 -0.47 4.91 26.93
C GLU A 524 -1.79 4.63 26.19
N THR A 525 -2.72 5.61 26.18
CA THR A 525 -4.02 5.45 25.50
C THR A 525 -3.89 5.51 23.98
N VAL A 526 -2.82 6.11 23.46
CA VAL A 526 -2.55 6.22 22.02
C VAL A 526 -1.32 5.38 21.63
N SER A 527 -0.21 5.51 22.35
CA SER A 527 1.00 4.73 22.10
C SER A 527 0.83 3.29 22.57
N SER A 528 0.87 2.34 21.63
CA SER A 528 0.74 0.90 21.93
C SER A 528 2.04 0.22 22.32
N GLY A 529 3.19 0.87 22.07
CA GLY A 529 4.49 0.22 22.06
C GLY A 529 4.83 -0.51 20.75
N PHE A 530 3.88 -0.60 19.82
CA PHE A 530 4.06 -1.07 18.43
C PHE A 530 3.75 0.03 17.39
N GLY A 531 3.66 1.29 17.84
CA GLY A 531 3.20 2.45 17.07
C GLY A 531 2.02 3.14 17.74
N LEU A 532 1.40 4.10 17.04
CA LEU A 532 0.28 4.90 17.56
C LEU A 532 -1.06 4.33 17.10
N ARG A 533 -1.98 4.10 18.04
CA ARG A 533 -3.36 3.71 17.77
C ARG A 533 -4.09 4.87 17.13
N THR A 534 -4.87 4.57 16.11
CA THR A 534 -5.71 5.56 15.41
C THR A 534 -6.74 6.24 16.29
N LEU A 535 -7.09 5.61 17.42
CA LEU A 535 -8.10 6.06 18.38
C LEU A 535 -7.61 5.78 19.81
N SER A 536 -7.85 6.71 20.73
CA SER A 536 -7.61 6.51 22.18
C SER A 536 -8.34 5.27 22.69
N THR A 537 -7.69 4.48 23.54
CA THR A 537 -8.30 3.33 24.23
C THR A 537 -9.48 3.71 25.14
N ASP A 538 -9.59 4.99 25.52
CA ASP A 538 -10.67 5.47 26.38
C ASP A 538 -11.93 5.89 25.60
N ALA A 539 -11.87 5.90 24.26
CA ALA A 539 -13.03 6.16 23.42
C ALA A 539 -13.92 4.91 23.31
N ALA A 540 -15.24 5.10 23.32
CA ALA A 540 -16.19 3.98 23.29
C ALA A 540 -16.10 3.13 22.01
N GLY A 541 -15.68 3.75 20.90
CA GLY A 541 -15.48 3.06 19.62
C GLY A 541 -14.12 2.37 19.48
N PHE A 542 -13.27 2.37 20.52
CA PHE A 542 -11.98 1.71 20.45
C PHE A 542 -12.13 0.20 20.31
N TRP A 543 -11.50 -0.35 19.27
CA TRP A 543 -11.27 -1.77 19.14
C TRP A 543 -9.92 -2.00 18.46
N PRO A 544 -9.01 -2.85 19.00
CA PRO A 544 -7.65 -2.99 18.47
C PRO A 544 -7.63 -3.49 17.02
N LEU A 545 -8.65 -4.21 16.57
CA LEU A 545 -8.80 -4.65 15.17
C LEU A 545 -9.82 -3.83 14.38
N SER A 546 -10.18 -2.61 14.83
CA SER A 546 -10.96 -1.68 14.01
C SER A 546 -10.05 -0.89 13.08
N TYR A 547 -10.43 -0.79 11.80
CA TYR A 547 -9.61 -0.24 10.73
C TYR A 547 -9.10 1.17 11.05
N HIS A 548 -9.97 2.15 11.26
CA HIS A 548 -9.61 3.51 11.72
C HIS A 548 -9.99 3.78 13.18
N GLY A 549 -10.59 2.81 13.87
CA GLY A 549 -11.11 2.94 15.24
C GLY A 549 -10.25 2.24 16.31
N GLY A 550 -8.96 2.03 16.08
CA GLY A 550 -8.08 1.49 17.14
C GLY A 550 -6.85 0.73 16.67
N SER A 551 -6.79 0.30 15.40
CA SER A 551 -5.56 -0.26 14.83
C SER A 551 -4.41 0.75 14.81
N VAL A 552 -3.20 0.26 14.57
CA VAL A 552 -2.00 1.06 14.35
C VAL A 552 -1.66 1.06 12.87
N TRP A 553 -1.58 2.25 12.28
CA TRP A 553 -1.14 2.45 10.90
C TRP A 553 0.33 2.86 10.87
N THR A 554 1.13 2.14 10.09
CA THR A 554 2.59 2.37 10.02
C THR A 554 2.91 3.77 9.50
N HIS A 555 2.20 4.21 8.46
CA HIS A 555 2.40 5.52 7.85
C HIS A 555 1.97 6.67 8.78
N ASP A 556 0.82 6.55 9.45
CA ASP A 556 0.29 7.53 10.42
C ASP A 556 1.30 7.79 11.55
N SER A 557 1.77 6.71 12.18
CA SER A 557 2.81 6.77 13.21
C SER A 557 4.09 7.47 12.71
N ALA A 558 4.49 7.21 11.47
CA ALA A 558 5.66 7.86 10.87
C ALA A 558 5.43 9.35 10.57
N ILE A 559 4.24 9.75 10.11
CA ILE A 559 3.90 11.15 9.89
C ILE A 559 3.93 11.92 11.21
N VAL A 560 3.34 11.35 12.28
CA VAL A 560 3.40 11.94 13.61
C VAL A 560 4.83 12.04 14.11
N ALA A 561 5.64 10.98 13.99
CA ALA A 561 7.05 11.00 14.41
C ALA A 561 7.88 12.05 13.63
N ARG A 562 7.61 12.21 12.32
CA ARG A 562 8.21 13.28 11.50
C ARG A 562 7.80 14.66 12.02
N GLY A 563 6.52 14.87 12.29
CA GLY A 563 6.00 16.13 12.84
C GLY A 563 6.63 16.46 14.20
N MET A 564 6.75 15.46 15.08
CA MET A 564 7.46 15.58 16.36
C MET A 564 8.92 16.01 16.15
N ALA A 565 9.64 15.39 15.22
CA ALA A 565 11.03 15.76 14.93
C ALA A 565 11.16 17.20 14.39
N LEU A 566 10.25 17.64 13.51
CA LEU A 566 10.20 19.02 13.01
C LEU A 566 9.88 20.05 14.10
N ALA A 567 9.04 19.67 15.07
CA ALA A 567 8.71 20.47 16.25
C ALA A 567 9.79 20.43 17.36
N GLY A 568 10.93 19.76 17.13
CA GLY A 568 12.01 19.61 18.12
C GLY A 568 11.73 18.61 19.24
N ARG A 569 10.67 17.81 19.13
CA ARG A 569 10.26 16.75 20.06
C ARG A 569 10.95 15.42 19.76
N HIS A 570 12.27 15.44 19.68
CA HIS A 570 13.07 14.30 19.20
C HIS A 570 12.94 13.04 20.07
N ASP A 571 12.78 13.16 21.39
CA ASP A 571 12.64 12.00 22.28
C ASP A 571 11.28 11.28 22.09
N ASP A 572 10.21 12.04 21.88
CA ASP A 572 8.89 11.49 21.55
C ASP A 572 8.93 10.81 20.17
N ALA A 573 9.55 11.47 19.18
CA ALA A 573 9.75 10.89 17.85
C ALA A 573 10.51 9.55 17.90
N ARG A 574 11.59 9.47 18.69
CA ARG A 574 12.35 8.24 18.88
C ARG A 574 11.54 7.15 19.61
N THR A 575 10.65 7.54 20.52
CA THR A 575 9.73 6.60 21.19
C THR A 575 8.78 5.96 20.18
N VAL A 576 8.16 6.76 19.31
CA VAL A 576 7.29 6.24 18.24
C VAL A 576 8.07 5.32 17.28
N VAL A 577 9.26 5.74 16.84
CA VAL A 577 10.12 4.92 15.97
C VAL A 577 10.54 3.62 16.64
N SER A 578 10.83 3.63 17.95
CA SER A 578 11.14 2.41 18.70
C SER A 578 9.97 1.42 18.67
N GLY A 579 8.73 1.92 18.78
CA GLY A 579 7.54 1.08 18.65
C GLY A 579 7.36 0.49 17.25
N LEU A 580 7.59 1.31 16.21
CA LEU A 580 7.56 0.83 14.83
C LEU A 580 8.65 -0.22 14.54
N LEU A 581 9.84 -0.10 15.13
CA LEU A 581 10.88 -1.12 15.03
C LEU A 581 10.46 -2.43 15.70
N ALA A 582 9.81 -2.37 16.86
CA ALA A 582 9.28 -3.57 17.52
C ALA A 582 8.21 -4.26 16.65
N ALA A 583 7.33 -3.50 16.01
CA ALA A 583 6.37 -4.03 15.06
C ALA A 583 7.06 -4.61 13.81
N ALA A 584 8.09 -3.95 13.28
CA ALA A 584 8.83 -4.43 12.11
C ALA A 584 9.44 -5.83 12.33
N GLU A 585 9.95 -6.13 13.53
CA GLU A 585 10.47 -7.47 13.84
C GLU A 585 9.38 -8.56 13.79
N ALA A 586 8.16 -8.24 14.22
CA ALA A 586 7.04 -9.17 14.20
C ALA A 586 6.53 -9.50 12.78
N PHE A 587 6.83 -8.65 11.81
CA PHE A 587 6.38 -8.79 10.42
C PHE A 587 7.53 -9.02 9.43
N ASP A 588 8.64 -9.61 9.88
CA ASP A 588 9.84 -9.90 9.08
C ASP A 588 10.35 -8.66 8.30
N TYR A 589 10.24 -7.49 8.92
CA TYR A 589 10.62 -6.19 8.39
C TYR A 589 9.81 -5.71 7.17
N ARG A 590 8.76 -6.42 6.76
CA ARG A 590 7.74 -5.97 5.80
C ARG A 590 6.47 -5.62 6.56
N LEU A 591 6.44 -4.41 7.14
CA LEU A 591 5.28 -3.89 7.85
C LEU A 591 4.05 -3.82 6.94
N PRO A 592 2.88 -4.31 7.38
CA PRO A 592 1.63 -4.16 6.65
C PRO A 592 1.16 -2.70 6.68
N GLU A 593 0.11 -2.44 5.90
CA GLU A 593 -0.68 -1.21 5.93
C GLU A 593 -1.08 -0.80 7.37
N LEU A 594 -1.57 -1.77 8.15
CA LEU A 594 -1.95 -1.63 9.55
C LEU A 594 -1.84 -2.96 10.31
N HIS A 595 -1.75 -2.87 11.63
CA HIS A 595 -1.80 -4.01 12.57
C HIS A 595 -2.63 -3.69 13.81
N ALA A 596 -2.91 -4.69 14.63
CA ALA A 596 -3.77 -4.54 15.79
C ALA A 596 -3.20 -3.55 16.83
N GLY A 597 -4.10 -2.79 17.47
CA GLY A 597 -3.78 -1.83 18.52
C GLY A 597 -3.58 -2.42 19.92
N ASP A 598 -3.30 -3.72 20.05
CA ASP A 598 -3.01 -4.34 21.35
C ASP A 598 -1.75 -3.71 21.99
N ALA A 599 -1.74 -3.60 23.31
CA ALA A 599 -0.58 -3.03 24.02
C ALA A 599 0.60 -4.02 24.04
N ALA A 600 1.83 -3.50 23.88
CA ALA A 600 3.06 -4.29 24.04
C ALA A 600 3.28 -4.82 25.46
N SER A 601 2.54 -4.30 26.45
CA SER A 601 2.48 -4.85 27.81
C SER A 601 1.61 -6.11 27.91
N GLU A 602 0.75 -6.37 26.92
CA GLU A 602 -0.23 -7.46 26.93
C GLU A 602 0.15 -8.57 25.94
N VAL A 603 0.78 -8.23 24.81
CA VAL A 603 1.17 -9.18 23.76
C VAL A 603 2.65 -9.06 23.41
N ALA A 604 3.27 -10.18 23.05
CA ALA A 604 4.69 -10.22 22.66
C ALA A 604 4.94 -9.67 21.25
N ALA A 605 3.91 -9.70 20.39
CA ALA A 605 3.94 -9.20 19.02
C ALA A 605 2.52 -8.73 18.64
N PRO A 606 2.39 -7.66 17.84
CA PRO A 606 1.08 -7.19 17.40
C PRO A 606 0.40 -8.23 16.52
N ALA A 607 -0.91 -8.42 16.70
CA ALA A 607 -1.68 -9.28 15.80
C ALA A 607 -1.77 -8.64 14.41
N PRO A 608 -1.68 -9.44 13.32
CA PRO A 608 -1.88 -8.92 11.97
C PRO A 608 -3.33 -8.46 11.80
N TYR A 609 -3.53 -7.30 11.15
CA TYR A 609 -4.86 -6.94 10.68
C TYR A 609 -5.23 -7.87 9.51
N PRO A 610 -6.43 -8.50 9.51
CA PRO A 610 -6.67 -9.66 8.66
C PRO A 610 -6.51 -9.39 7.16
N ALA A 611 -6.96 -8.24 6.68
CA ALA A 611 -6.99 -7.91 5.25
C ALA A 611 -6.00 -6.81 4.84
N ALA A 612 -5.01 -6.47 5.67
CA ALA A 612 -4.09 -5.37 5.42
C ALA A 612 -3.19 -5.61 4.20
N CYS A 613 -3.06 -4.60 3.34
CA CYS A 613 -2.10 -4.65 2.24
C CYS A 613 -0.67 -4.89 2.75
N ARG A 614 0.09 -5.73 2.05
CA ARG A 614 1.47 -6.07 2.41
C ARG A 614 2.23 -6.51 1.16
N PRO A 615 3.04 -5.64 0.53
CA PRO A 615 3.42 -4.30 0.98
C PRO A 615 2.40 -3.20 0.63
N GLN A 616 2.52 -2.08 1.34
CA GLN A 616 1.81 -0.82 1.09
C GLN A 616 2.83 0.34 1.05
N ALA A 617 2.78 1.20 0.03
CA ALA A 617 3.84 2.16 -0.30
C ALA A 617 4.12 3.16 0.83
N TRP A 618 3.10 3.81 1.40
CA TRP A 618 3.31 4.75 2.50
C TRP A 618 3.81 4.08 3.80
N SER A 619 3.55 2.78 3.99
CA SER A 619 4.04 1.99 5.14
C SER A 619 5.47 1.55 4.92
N ALA A 620 5.86 1.25 3.68
CA ALA A 620 7.25 1.04 3.32
C ALA A 620 8.05 2.36 3.45
N ALA A 621 7.51 3.47 2.95
CA ALA A 621 8.16 4.79 3.02
C ALA A 621 8.38 5.28 4.48
N ALA A 622 7.57 4.82 5.43
CA ALA A 622 7.80 5.07 6.87
C ALA A 622 9.18 4.61 7.37
N ALA A 623 9.78 3.60 6.75
CA ALA A 623 11.13 3.15 7.09
C ALA A 623 12.19 4.24 6.86
N VAL A 624 11.98 5.10 5.84
CA VAL A 624 12.86 6.24 5.54
C VAL A 624 12.76 7.29 6.64
N THR A 625 11.56 7.54 7.16
CA THR A 625 11.35 8.44 8.30
C THR A 625 12.02 7.92 9.55
N ALA A 626 11.86 6.63 9.89
CA ALA A 626 12.55 6.01 11.01
C ALA A 626 14.08 6.11 10.86
N TRP A 627 14.60 5.84 9.66
CA TRP A 627 16.02 5.99 9.34
C TRP A 627 16.51 7.44 9.44
N ASP A 628 15.71 8.44 9.06
CA ASP A 628 16.02 9.88 9.20
C ASP A 628 16.07 10.32 10.66
N ILE A 629 15.08 9.93 11.46
CA ILE A 629 14.99 10.30 12.88
C ILE A 629 16.12 9.67 13.70
N LEU A 630 16.57 8.46 13.37
CA LEU A 630 17.61 7.76 14.12
C LEU A 630 19.04 8.16 13.73
N ARG A 631 19.25 8.82 12.58
CA ARG A 631 20.57 9.34 12.19
C ARG A 631 20.81 10.80 12.61
N GLY A 632 19.74 11.57 12.84
CA GLY A 632 19.77 12.93 13.37
C GLY A 632 19.79 12.95 14.90
#